data_AF-A0A433JZT5-F1
#
_entry.id   AF-A0A433JZT5-F1
#
_cell.length_a   1.000
_cell.length_b   1.000
_cell.length_c   1.000
_cell.angle_alpha   90.00
_cell.angle_beta   90.00
_cell.angle_gamma   90.00
#
_symmetry.space_group_name_H-M   'P 1'
#
loop_
_entity.id
_entity.type
_entity.pdbx_description
1 polymer ?
#
loop_
_entity_poly.entity_id
_entity_poly.type
_entity_poly.pdbx_seq_one_letter_code
_entity_poly.pdbx_strand_id
1 'polypeptide(L)'
;MQDLTEINNHEELHLQANKYFKESHELLFQKLPALISQIIANKSWDTAYNNFGEYVLDQSEKGLGINNNNLLWLLRSTMDTEGQHAAEWGDVLREVDGSVRAYAKEKNIAVKDLSSRLTISENSNTNAQDNSITYLPSRSKSNDGQLLKLRNQDEQTYNEVVSGKISLKEALPYKEKKPYIPLEFVKTKFQRLSHEDREAFLAWIEEL
;
A
#
# COMPACT_ATOMS: atom_id res chain seq x y z
N MET A 1 -18.48 -13.53 -19.97
CA MET A 1 -19.14 -12.35 -19.38
C MET A 1 -20.63 -12.55 -19.57
N GLN A 2 -21.37 -12.92 -18.53
CA GLN A 2 -22.84 -12.92 -18.56
C GLN A 2 -23.29 -11.51 -18.18
N ASP A 3 -24.11 -10.93 -19.04
CA ASP A 3 -24.75 -9.62 -18.89
C ASP A 3 -25.44 -9.51 -17.53
N LEU A 4 -25.18 -8.39 -16.83
CA LEU A 4 -26.05 -7.93 -15.75
C LEU A 4 -27.36 -7.46 -16.40
N THR A 5 -28.25 -8.40 -16.71
CA THR A 5 -29.65 -8.08 -17.03
C THR A 5 -30.21 -7.28 -15.86
N GLU A 6 -30.88 -6.16 -16.12
CA GLU A 6 -31.53 -5.33 -15.10
C GLU A 6 -32.57 -6.16 -14.33
N ILE A 7 -32.16 -6.70 -13.19
CA ILE A 7 -33.06 -7.42 -12.28
C ILE A 7 -33.83 -6.35 -11.50
N ASN A 8 -35.06 -6.07 -11.95
CA ASN A 8 -35.98 -5.14 -11.30
C ASN A 8 -36.73 -5.74 -10.10
N ASN A 9 -36.43 -6.99 -9.72
CA ASN A 9 -37.01 -7.66 -8.56
C ASN A 9 -36.03 -7.68 -7.39
N HIS A 10 -36.37 -7.00 -6.30
CA HIS A 10 -35.56 -6.92 -5.09
C HIS A 10 -35.21 -8.31 -4.52
N GLU A 11 -36.13 -9.27 -4.55
CA GLU A 11 -35.89 -10.59 -3.98
C GLU A 11 -34.84 -11.39 -4.78
N GLU A 12 -34.88 -11.25 -6.11
CA GLU A 12 -33.91 -11.88 -7.02
C GLU A 12 -32.52 -11.23 -6.93
N LEU A 13 -32.46 -9.91 -6.75
CA LEU A 13 -31.21 -9.20 -6.43
C LEU A 13 -30.59 -9.72 -5.12
N HIS A 14 -31.40 -9.90 -4.07
CA HIS A 14 -30.92 -10.43 -2.79
C HIS A 14 -30.42 -11.88 -2.91
N LEU A 15 -31.14 -12.74 -3.64
CA LEU A 15 -30.72 -14.11 -3.86
C LEU A 15 -29.41 -14.19 -4.65
N GLN A 16 -29.26 -13.39 -5.69
CA GLN A 16 -28.06 -13.37 -6.51
C GLN A 16 -26.87 -12.79 -5.74
N ALA A 17 -27.07 -11.71 -4.98
CA ALA A 17 -26.04 -11.15 -4.10
C ALA A 17 -25.57 -12.19 -3.08
N ASN A 18 -26.50 -12.88 -2.41
CA ASN A 18 -26.17 -13.92 -1.44
C ASN A 18 -25.40 -15.09 -2.07
N LYS A 19 -25.73 -15.47 -3.32
CA LYS A 19 -24.98 -16.47 -4.07
C LYS A 19 -23.54 -16.02 -4.29
N TYR A 20 -23.33 -14.83 -4.83
CA TYR A 20 -21.99 -14.31 -5.07
C TYR A 20 -21.19 -14.09 -3.79
N PHE A 21 -21.83 -13.70 -2.68
CA PHE A 21 -21.16 -13.62 -1.38
C PHE A 21 -20.64 -14.98 -0.93
N LYS A 22 -21.46 -16.04 -1.03
CA LYS A 22 -21.06 -17.40 -0.65
C LYS A 22 -19.92 -17.92 -1.53
N GLU A 23 -20.05 -17.78 -2.85
CA GLU A 23 -19.03 -18.22 -3.80
C GLU A 23 -17.71 -17.46 -3.61
N SER A 24 -17.78 -16.14 -3.46
CA SER A 24 -16.60 -15.30 -3.22
C SER A 24 -15.96 -15.64 -1.88
N HIS A 25 -16.74 -15.90 -0.84
CA HIS A 25 -16.19 -16.28 0.46
C HIS A 25 -15.38 -17.58 0.38
N GLU A 26 -15.93 -18.60 -0.29
CA GLU A 26 -15.22 -19.88 -0.49
C GLU A 26 -13.95 -19.70 -1.33
N LEU A 27 -14.03 -18.93 -2.42
CA LEU A 27 -12.88 -18.70 -3.30
C LEU A 27 -11.78 -17.88 -2.61
N LEU A 28 -12.14 -16.74 -2.01
CA LEU A 28 -11.17 -15.75 -1.52
C LEU A 28 -10.59 -16.08 -0.15
N PHE A 29 -11.34 -16.76 0.72
CA PHE A 29 -10.90 -17.02 2.10
C PHE A 29 -10.62 -18.49 2.40
N GLN A 30 -10.84 -19.40 1.44
CA GLN A 30 -10.52 -20.82 1.64
C GLN A 30 -9.61 -21.35 0.53
N LYS A 31 -10.06 -21.32 -0.73
CA LYS A 31 -9.33 -21.96 -1.84
C LYS A 31 -8.08 -21.19 -2.24
N LEU A 32 -8.21 -19.88 -2.47
CA LEU A 32 -7.10 -19.05 -2.92
C LEU A 32 -5.97 -18.95 -1.88
N PRO A 33 -6.23 -18.71 -0.58
CA PRO A 33 -5.18 -18.75 0.44
C PRO A 33 -4.44 -20.08 0.48
N ALA A 34 -5.17 -21.21 0.43
CA ALA A 34 -4.55 -22.54 0.44
C ALA A 34 -3.63 -22.78 -0.78
N LEU A 35 -4.04 -22.32 -1.97
CA LEU A 35 -3.20 -22.41 -3.17
C LEU A 35 -1.96 -21.52 -3.07
N ILE A 36 -2.10 -20.28 -2.61
CA ILE A 36 -0.96 -19.38 -2.42
C ILE A 36 0.04 -19.95 -1.41
N SER A 37 -0.43 -20.47 -0.28
CA SER A 37 0.45 -21.13 0.70
C SER A 37 1.17 -22.35 0.12
N GLN A 38 0.52 -23.13 -0.76
CA GLN A 38 1.19 -24.24 -1.45
C GLN A 38 2.23 -23.75 -2.46
N ILE A 39 1.93 -22.70 -3.24
CA ILE A 39 2.88 -22.08 -4.16
C ILE A 39 4.13 -21.61 -3.39
N ILE A 40 3.92 -20.99 -2.23
CA ILE A 40 5.00 -20.49 -1.36
C ILE A 40 5.80 -21.62 -0.75
N ALA A 41 5.13 -22.62 -0.18
CA ALA A 41 5.80 -23.78 0.41
C ALA A 41 6.66 -24.55 -0.61
N ASN A 42 6.17 -24.68 -1.85
CA ASN A 42 6.88 -25.37 -2.93
C ASN A 42 7.88 -24.48 -3.67
N LYS A 43 7.92 -23.17 -3.37
CA LYS A 43 8.71 -22.17 -4.11
C LYS A 43 8.59 -22.34 -5.62
N SER A 44 7.36 -22.46 -6.14
CA SER A 44 7.13 -22.82 -7.54
C SER A 44 7.76 -21.86 -8.56
N TRP A 45 8.15 -20.66 -8.12
CA TRP A 45 8.82 -19.65 -8.94
C TRP A 45 10.34 -19.79 -9.04
N ASP A 46 11.00 -20.53 -8.15
CA ASP A 46 12.47 -20.55 -7.98
C ASP A 46 13.22 -21.05 -9.23
N THR A 47 12.50 -21.70 -10.15
CA THR A 47 13.05 -22.18 -11.42
C THR A 47 13.08 -21.12 -12.53
N ALA A 48 12.27 -20.05 -12.42
CA ALA A 48 12.07 -19.07 -13.48
C ALA A 48 12.24 -17.61 -13.03
N TYR A 49 12.19 -17.34 -11.72
CA TYR A 49 12.21 -15.99 -11.15
C TYR A 49 13.16 -15.93 -9.96
N ASN A 50 13.76 -14.76 -9.74
CA ASN A 50 14.73 -14.59 -8.64
C ASN A 50 14.05 -14.48 -7.27
N ASN A 51 12.79 -14.07 -7.24
CA ASN A 51 12.02 -13.86 -6.03
C ASN A 51 10.50 -13.97 -6.28
N PHE A 52 9.73 -14.05 -5.20
CA PHE A 52 8.28 -14.20 -5.30
C PHE A 52 7.59 -12.99 -5.94
N GLY A 53 8.11 -11.78 -5.73
CA GLY A 53 7.56 -10.55 -6.30
C GLY A 53 7.60 -10.52 -7.83
N GLU A 54 8.69 -10.99 -8.43
CA GLU A 54 8.82 -11.08 -9.89
C GLU A 54 7.77 -12.03 -10.48
N TYR A 55 7.59 -13.19 -9.85
CA TYR A 55 6.57 -14.17 -10.23
C TYR A 55 5.14 -13.62 -10.10
N VAL A 56 4.88 -12.84 -9.06
CA VAL A 56 3.56 -12.24 -8.81
C VAL A 56 3.19 -11.21 -9.88
N LEU A 57 4.15 -10.36 -10.27
CA LEU A 57 3.90 -9.27 -11.21
C LEU A 57 4.01 -9.69 -12.68
N ASP A 58 4.66 -10.82 -12.96
CA ASP A 58 4.78 -11.31 -14.34
C ASP A 58 3.42 -11.67 -14.95
N GLN A 59 3.20 -11.18 -16.17
CA GLN A 59 1.95 -11.34 -16.92
C GLN A 59 1.94 -12.57 -17.84
N SER A 60 3.02 -13.35 -17.88
CA SER A 60 3.05 -14.57 -18.66
C SER A 60 2.19 -15.67 -18.02
N GLU A 61 1.93 -16.75 -18.77
CA GLU A 61 1.23 -17.94 -18.25
C GLU A 61 1.94 -18.61 -17.06
N LYS A 62 3.21 -18.24 -16.81
CA LYS A 62 4.03 -18.76 -15.71
C LYS A 62 4.01 -17.85 -14.48
N GLY A 63 3.42 -16.66 -14.54
CA GLY A 63 3.28 -15.73 -13.43
C GLY A 63 1.84 -15.67 -12.90
N LEU A 64 1.60 -14.89 -11.84
CA LEU A 64 0.23 -14.67 -11.33
C LEU A 64 -0.51 -13.52 -12.04
N GLY A 65 0.17 -12.72 -12.86
CA GLY A 65 -0.44 -11.67 -13.66
C GLY A 65 -1.05 -10.52 -12.84
N ILE A 66 -0.54 -10.25 -11.64
CA ILE A 66 -1.04 -9.16 -10.81
C ILE A 66 -0.55 -7.83 -11.38
N ASN A 67 -1.43 -7.16 -12.13
CA ASN A 67 -1.10 -5.95 -12.86
C ASN A 67 -1.77 -4.68 -12.33
N ASN A 68 -2.74 -4.79 -11.43
CA ASN A 68 -3.50 -3.65 -10.90
C ASN A 68 -3.63 -3.68 -9.36
N ASN A 69 -4.02 -2.54 -8.80
CA ASN A 69 -4.15 -2.36 -7.35
C ASN A 69 -5.20 -3.29 -6.71
N ASN A 70 -6.29 -3.64 -7.41
CA ASN A 70 -7.34 -4.49 -6.85
C ASN A 70 -6.84 -5.93 -6.68
N LEU A 71 -6.13 -6.46 -7.69
CA LEU A 71 -5.51 -7.79 -7.61
C LEU A 71 -4.39 -7.82 -6.57
N LEU A 72 -3.61 -6.75 -6.44
CA LEU A 72 -2.58 -6.65 -5.41
C LEU A 72 -3.19 -6.66 -4.00
N TRP A 73 -4.31 -5.94 -3.81
CA TRP A 73 -5.05 -5.98 -2.55
C TRP A 73 -5.63 -7.37 -2.27
N LEU A 74 -6.15 -8.03 -3.31
CA LEU A 74 -6.65 -9.39 -3.18
C LEU A 74 -5.56 -10.36 -2.74
N LEU A 75 -4.39 -10.32 -3.38
CA LEU A 75 -3.25 -11.14 -2.98
C LEU A 75 -2.87 -10.88 -1.53
N ARG A 76 -2.76 -9.61 -1.14
CA ARG A 76 -2.47 -9.23 0.25
C ARG A 76 -3.48 -9.83 1.22
N SER A 77 -4.77 -9.77 0.91
CA SER A 77 -5.83 -10.31 1.78
C SER A 77 -5.82 -11.83 1.85
N THR A 78 -5.28 -12.51 0.82
CA THR A 78 -5.15 -13.98 0.80
C THR A 78 -3.89 -14.47 1.50
N MET A 79 -2.86 -13.62 1.59
CA MET A 79 -1.64 -13.91 2.33
C MET A 79 -1.83 -13.55 3.80
N ASP A 80 -1.44 -14.42 4.71
CA ASP A 80 -1.45 -14.14 6.16
C ASP A 80 -0.29 -13.22 6.57
N THR A 81 -0.25 -12.01 6.00
CA THR A 81 0.89 -11.08 6.12
C THR A 81 1.21 -10.63 7.55
N GLU A 82 0.33 -10.91 8.53
CA GLU A 82 0.54 -10.63 9.96
C GLU A 82 1.22 -11.77 10.72
N GLY A 83 1.50 -12.91 10.06
CA GLY A 83 2.20 -14.04 10.69
C GLY A 83 2.96 -14.95 9.70
N GLN A 84 2.34 -15.36 8.59
CA GLN A 84 2.94 -16.25 7.59
C GLN A 84 3.16 -15.52 6.25
N HIS A 85 4.31 -15.76 5.63
CA HIS A 85 4.67 -15.22 4.30
C HIS A 85 5.00 -13.72 4.24
N ALA A 86 5.37 -13.11 5.37
CA ALA A 86 5.80 -11.71 5.42
C ALA A 86 7.07 -11.43 4.59
N ALA A 87 7.94 -12.44 4.41
CA ALA A 87 9.15 -12.34 3.59
C ALA A 87 8.77 -12.16 2.11
N GLU A 88 7.91 -13.05 1.63
CA GLU A 88 7.40 -13.10 0.27
C GLU A 88 6.57 -11.84 -0.04
N TRP A 89 5.77 -11.37 0.92
CA TRP A 89 5.10 -10.08 0.79
C TRP A 89 6.10 -8.92 0.68
N GLY A 90 7.19 -8.97 1.44
CA GLY A 90 8.28 -8.01 1.32
C GLY A 90 8.94 -7.98 -0.07
N ASP A 91 9.04 -9.12 -0.75
CA ASP A 91 9.50 -9.22 -2.14
C ASP A 91 8.50 -8.58 -3.11
N VAL A 92 7.20 -8.89 -2.96
CA VAL A 92 6.14 -8.25 -3.76
C VAL A 92 6.18 -6.73 -3.62
N LEU A 93 6.29 -6.22 -2.40
CA LEU A 93 6.34 -4.78 -2.15
C LEU A 93 7.55 -4.11 -2.83
N ARG A 94 8.70 -4.80 -2.90
CA ARG A 94 9.90 -4.28 -3.56
C ARG A 94 9.70 -4.19 -5.07
N GLU A 95 9.20 -5.26 -5.69
CA GLU A 95 8.98 -5.28 -7.14
C GLU A 95 7.87 -4.30 -7.55
N VAL A 96 6.84 -4.12 -6.71
CA VAL A 96 5.83 -3.07 -6.88
C VAL A 96 6.45 -1.69 -6.81
N ASP A 97 7.27 -1.40 -5.80
CA ASP A 97 7.93 -0.09 -5.67
C ASP A 97 8.80 0.23 -6.90
N GLY A 98 9.55 -0.74 -7.39
CA GLY A 98 10.35 -0.63 -8.62
C GLY A 98 9.48 -0.37 -9.85
N SER A 99 8.44 -1.17 -10.04
CA SER A 99 7.52 -1.09 -11.19
C SER A 99 6.78 0.25 -11.25
N VAL A 100 6.26 0.72 -10.12
CA VAL A 100 5.54 2.00 -10.04
C VAL A 100 6.47 3.18 -10.34
N ARG A 101 7.72 3.13 -9.88
CA ARG A 101 8.72 4.17 -10.20
C ARG A 101 9.10 4.16 -11.67
N ALA A 102 9.29 2.98 -12.26
CA ALA A 102 9.58 2.84 -13.69
C ALA A 102 8.43 3.40 -14.54
N TYR A 103 7.20 3.02 -14.21
CA TYR A 103 5.98 3.52 -14.85
C TYR A 103 5.85 5.04 -14.73
N ALA A 104 6.04 5.60 -13.53
CA ALA A 104 5.95 7.06 -13.33
C ALA A 104 7.03 7.81 -14.12
N LYS A 105 8.24 7.26 -14.22
CA LYS A 105 9.31 7.82 -15.06
C LYS A 105 8.95 7.77 -16.55
N GLU A 106 8.42 6.65 -17.02
CA GLU A 106 8.02 6.48 -18.42
C GLU A 106 6.89 7.43 -18.83
N LYS A 107 5.87 7.56 -17.96
CA LYS A 107 4.71 8.44 -18.20
C LYS A 107 4.97 9.91 -17.84
N ASN A 108 6.17 10.26 -17.38
CA ASN A 108 6.50 11.59 -16.85
C ASN A 108 5.53 12.10 -15.77
N ILE A 109 5.07 11.19 -14.90
CA ILE A 109 4.18 11.52 -13.79
C ILE A 109 5.04 11.79 -12.55
N ALA A 110 4.77 12.90 -11.87
CA ALA A 110 5.44 13.21 -10.60
C ALA A 110 5.10 12.15 -9.55
N VAL A 111 6.11 11.45 -9.03
CA VAL A 111 5.96 10.50 -7.91
C VAL A 111 5.60 11.29 -6.65
N LYS A 112 4.30 11.38 -6.33
CA LYS A 112 3.81 11.98 -5.09
C LYS A 112 3.59 10.90 -4.02
N ASP A 113 3.87 11.25 -2.76
CA ASP A 113 3.58 10.40 -1.60
C ASP A 113 2.06 10.14 -1.55
N LEU A 114 1.63 8.90 -1.29
CA LEU A 114 0.21 8.56 -1.19
C LEU A 114 -0.33 9.21 0.10
N SER A 115 -0.71 10.48 0.02
CA SER A 115 -1.08 11.30 1.18
C SER A 115 -2.41 10.85 1.78
N SER A 116 -2.39 9.84 2.65
CA SER A 116 -3.35 9.55 3.73
C SER A 116 -4.86 9.54 3.45
N ARG A 117 -5.29 9.73 2.20
CA ARG A 117 -6.68 9.69 1.77
C ARG A 117 -6.70 9.01 0.42
N LEU A 118 -6.97 7.70 0.45
CA LEU A 118 -7.70 7.06 -0.63
C LEU A 118 -9.14 7.61 -0.61
N THR A 119 -9.31 8.92 -0.79
CA THR A 119 -10.62 9.46 -1.15
C THR A 119 -10.79 9.15 -2.62
N ILE A 120 -11.79 8.32 -2.91
CA ILE A 120 -12.21 7.78 -4.22
C ILE A 120 -12.43 8.85 -5.31
N SER A 121 -12.22 10.13 -5.01
CA SER A 121 -12.48 11.24 -5.92
C SER A 121 -11.48 12.37 -5.69
N GLU A 122 -10.31 12.27 -6.30
CA GLU A 122 -9.60 13.48 -6.74
C GLU A 122 -9.34 13.34 -8.24
N ASN A 123 -10.37 13.78 -9.00
CA ASN A 123 -10.32 14.29 -10.36
C ASN A 123 -9.79 13.35 -11.46
N SER A 124 -10.74 12.58 -11.99
CA SER A 124 -11.00 12.41 -13.42
C SER A 124 -10.19 13.31 -14.36
N ASN A 125 -9.06 12.81 -14.85
CA ASN A 125 -8.57 12.98 -16.23
C ASN A 125 -7.32 12.12 -16.50
N THR A 126 -7.34 10.86 -16.07
CA THR A 126 -6.43 9.84 -16.62
C THR A 126 -7.30 8.68 -17.06
N ASN A 127 -7.31 8.44 -18.36
CA ASN A 127 -7.99 7.34 -19.06
C ASN A 127 -8.32 6.16 -18.12
N ALA A 128 -9.62 5.89 -17.97
CA ALA A 128 -10.18 4.81 -17.16
C ALA A 128 -9.86 3.39 -17.71
N GLN A 129 -8.65 3.18 -18.24
CA GLN A 129 -8.17 1.91 -18.77
C GLN A 129 -6.75 1.54 -18.33
N ASP A 130 -6.03 2.42 -17.62
CA ASP A 130 -4.70 2.06 -17.12
C ASP A 130 -4.84 1.21 -15.85
N ASN A 131 -5.07 -0.09 -16.04
CA ASN A 131 -5.10 -1.13 -15.01
C ASN A 131 -3.69 -1.43 -14.49
N SER A 132 -2.84 -0.40 -14.34
CA SER A 132 -1.48 -0.53 -13.83
C SER A 132 -1.46 -0.33 -12.32
N ILE A 133 -0.50 -0.97 -11.64
CA ILE A 133 -0.24 -0.72 -10.23
C ILE A 133 0.23 0.72 -10.07
N THR A 134 -0.36 1.46 -9.13
CA THR A 134 0.01 2.86 -8.82
C THR A 134 0.37 3.06 -7.35
N TYR A 135 0.32 1.99 -6.56
CA TYR A 135 0.65 2.01 -5.13
C TYR A 135 2.16 2.10 -4.90
N LEU A 136 2.63 3.15 -4.24
CA LEU A 136 4.03 3.32 -3.88
C LEU A 136 4.27 3.02 -2.39
N PRO A 137 4.60 1.77 -2.03
CA PRO A 137 4.69 1.36 -0.64
C PRO A 137 5.83 2.07 0.11
N SER A 138 7.00 2.27 -0.50
CA SER A 138 8.19 2.79 0.21
C SER A 138 8.03 4.19 0.82
N ARG A 139 7.10 5.02 0.31
CA ARG A 139 6.84 6.35 0.88
C ARG A 139 5.75 6.34 1.94
N SER A 140 4.86 5.36 1.90
CA SER A 140 3.75 5.22 2.83
C SER A 140 4.20 5.16 4.30
N LYS A 141 3.33 5.66 5.17
CA LYS A 141 3.43 5.48 6.64
C LYS A 141 2.71 4.21 7.12
N SER A 142 2.11 3.43 6.20
CA SER A 142 1.51 2.13 6.48
C SER A 142 2.55 1.09 6.88
N ASN A 143 2.08 -0.04 7.40
CA ASN A 143 2.91 -1.21 7.72
C ASN A 143 3.76 -1.65 6.51
N ASP A 144 3.21 -1.62 5.29
CA ASP A 144 3.95 -2.01 4.09
C ASP A 144 5.16 -1.08 3.83
N GLY A 145 4.96 0.23 3.97
CA GLY A 145 6.03 1.20 3.77
C GLY A 145 7.07 1.16 4.88
N GLN A 146 6.64 0.90 6.10
CA GLN A 146 7.53 0.68 7.24
C GLN A 146 8.33 -0.63 7.08
N LEU A 147 7.71 -1.70 6.57
CA LEU A 147 8.36 -2.98 6.31
C LEU A 147 9.46 -2.84 5.25
N LEU A 148 9.19 -2.14 4.14
CA LEU A 148 10.21 -1.84 3.13
C LEU A 148 11.34 -0.94 3.65
N LYS A 149 11.01 0.06 4.47
CA LYS A 149 12.02 0.92 5.10
C LYS A 149 12.94 0.10 6.00
N LEU A 150 12.36 -0.77 6.83
CA LEU A 150 13.11 -1.63 7.73
C LEU A 150 14.02 -2.58 6.96
N ARG A 151 13.50 -3.24 5.91
CA ARG A 151 14.28 -4.12 5.03
C ARG A 151 15.54 -3.46 4.47
N ASN A 152 15.44 -2.18 4.08
CA ASN A 152 16.56 -1.44 3.49
C ASN A 152 17.53 -0.85 4.53
N GLN A 153 17.10 -0.67 5.78
CA GLN A 153 17.88 -0.02 6.83
C GLN A 153 18.59 -1.02 7.74
N ASP A 154 17.90 -2.10 8.10
CA ASP A 154 18.35 -3.10 9.05
C ASP A 154 17.76 -4.47 8.69
N GLU A 155 18.55 -5.25 7.94
CA GLU A 155 18.18 -6.58 7.48
C GLU A 155 17.99 -7.57 8.65
N GLN A 156 18.74 -7.41 9.74
CA GLN A 156 18.63 -8.29 10.89
C GLN A 156 17.29 -8.08 11.61
N THR A 157 16.95 -6.84 11.93
CA THR A 157 15.66 -6.50 12.55
C THR A 157 14.49 -6.81 11.62
N TYR A 158 14.66 -6.63 10.31
CA TYR A 158 13.68 -7.06 9.31
C TYR A 158 13.39 -8.57 9.39
N ASN A 159 14.43 -9.41 9.47
CA ASN A 159 14.26 -10.86 9.58
C ASN A 159 13.59 -11.26 10.91
N GLU A 160 13.81 -10.52 11.99
CA GLU A 160 13.12 -10.73 13.27
C GLU A 160 11.62 -10.37 13.18
N VAL A 161 11.27 -9.29 12.47
CA VAL A 161 9.86 -8.93 12.21
C VAL A 161 9.18 -9.96 11.32
N VAL A 162 9.83 -10.37 10.23
CA VAL A 162 9.28 -11.34 9.27
C VAL A 162 9.13 -12.73 9.88
N SER A 163 10.00 -13.11 10.81
CA SER A 163 9.88 -14.37 11.55
C SER A 163 8.89 -14.31 12.72
N GLY A 164 8.23 -13.17 12.93
CA GLY A 164 7.25 -12.98 14.00
C GLY A 164 7.86 -12.91 15.41
N LYS A 165 9.19 -12.75 15.54
CA LYS A 165 9.87 -12.64 16.83
C LYS A 165 9.58 -11.31 17.53
N ILE A 166 9.44 -10.25 16.73
CA ILE A 166 9.10 -8.91 17.19
C ILE A 166 8.05 -8.32 16.25
N SER A 167 7.21 -7.43 16.76
CA SER A 167 6.25 -6.70 15.94
C SER A 167 6.93 -5.54 15.19
N LEU A 168 6.36 -5.13 14.06
CA LEU A 168 6.84 -3.97 13.30
C LEU A 168 6.83 -2.68 14.13
N LYS A 169 5.91 -2.56 15.09
CA LYS A 169 5.82 -1.41 16.01
C LYS A 169 6.97 -1.38 17.01
N GLU A 170 7.47 -2.54 17.43
CA GLU A 170 8.62 -2.66 18.33
C GLU A 170 9.93 -2.43 17.57
N ALA A 171 10.02 -2.90 16.33
CA ALA A 171 11.17 -2.67 15.45
C ALA A 171 11.33 -1.19 15.04
N LEU A 172 10.21 -0.49 14.84
CA LEU A 172 10.18 0.94 14.49
C LEU A 172 9.37 1.71 15.53
N PRO A 173 9.92 1.92 16.74
CA PRO A 173 9.21 2.63 17.79
C PRO A 173 8.83 4.02 17.29
N TYR A 174 7.54 4.34 17.41
CA TYR A 174 7.02 5.64 17.01
C TYR A 174 7.77 6.71 17.79
N LYS A 175 8.60 7.50 17.12
CA LYS A 175 9.20 8.68 17.75
C LYS A 175 8.04 9.56 18.19
N GLU A 176 7.86 9.71 19.50
CA GLU A 176 6.84 10.61 20.05
C GLU A 176 6.94 11.95 19.32
N LYS A 177 5.80 12.43 18.80
CA LYS A 177 5.74 13.75 18.20
C LYS A 177 6.32 14.72 19.23
N LYS A 178 7.31 15.51 18.82
CA LYS A 178 7.87 16.57 19.68
C LYS A 178 6.69 17.30 20.35
N PRO A 179 6.71 17.46 21.68
CA PRO A 179 5.59 18.06 22.39
C PRO A 179 5.23 19.40 21.74
N TYR A 180 3.93 19.68 21.68
CA TYR A 180 3.42 20.93 21.14
C TYR A 180 4.19 22.09 21.80
N ILE A 181 4.88 22.89 20.98
CA ILE A 181 5.60 24.06 21.49
C ILE A 181 4.53 24.98 22.10
N PRO A 182 4.59 25.28 23.41
CA PRO A 182 3.59 26.14 24.04
C PRO A 182 3.51 27.48 23.29
N LEU A 183 2.30 28.01 23.10
CA LEU A 183 2.07 29.31 22.45
C LEU A 183 2.92 30.42 23.09
N GLU A 184 3.19 30.34 24.38
CA GLU A 184 4.06 31.27 25.11
C GLU A 184 5.50 31.29 24.57
N PHE A 185 6.01 30.16 24.08
CA PHE A 185 7.34 30.09 23.46
C PHE A 185 7.36 30.78 22.09
N VAL A 186 6.25 30.72 21.35
CA VAL A 186 6.06 31.45 20.09
C VAL A 186 5.95 32.96 20.36
N LYS A 187 5.17 33.37 21.38
CA LYS A 187 5.10 34.77 21.82
C LYS A 187 6.46 35.33 22.23
N THR A 188 7.23 34.55 22.99
CA THR A 188 8.57 34.97 23.44
C THR A 188 9.52 35.13 22.26
N LYS A 189 9.45 34.24 21.25
CA LYS A 189 10.24 34.39 20.02
C LYS A 189 9.80 35.60 19.20
N PHE A 190 8.49 35.82 19.05
CA PHE A 190 7.95 36.98 18.35
C PHE A 190 8.35 38.31 19.02
N GLN A 191 8.32 38.36 20.35
CA GLN A 191 8.79 39.51 21.12
C GLN A 191 10.31 39.74 21.07
N ARG A 192 11.08 38.75 20.61
CA ARG A 192 12.54 38.85 20.42
C ARG A 192 12.95 39.22 18.99
N LEU A 193 12.01 39.22 18.04
CA LEU A 193 12.26 39.69 16.68
C LEU A 193 12.55 41.19 16.67
N SER A 194 13.25 41.68 15.64
CA SER A 194 13.37 43.13 15.43
C SER A 194 12.01 43.76 15.12
N HIS A 195 11.89 45.08 15.20
CA HIS A 195 10.64 45.78 14.89
C HIS A 195 10.21 45.53 13.44
N GLU A 196 11.16 45.63 12.50
CA GLU A 196 10.94 45.41 11.07
C GLU A 196 10.46 43.97 10.79
N ASP A 197 11.07 42.98 11.43
CA ASP A 197 10.68 41.57 11.25
C ASP A 197 9.28 41.28 11.80
N ARG A 198 8.87 41.98 12.88
CA ARG A 198 7.51 41.83 13.43
C ARG A 198 6.47 42.44 12.52
N GLU A 199 6.72 43.64 11.99
CA GLU A 199 5.80 44.28 11.06
C GLU A 199 5.67 43.51 9.76
N ALA A 200 6.79 43.00 9.20
CA ALA A 200 6.76 42.14 8.02
C ALA A 200 5.96 40.85 8.26
N PHE A 201 6.11 40.23 9.45
CA PHE A 201 5.36 39.03 9.81
C PHE A 201 3.86 39.31 9.99
N LEU A 202 3.49 40.45 10.59
CA LEU A 202 2.08 40.85 10.75
C LEU A 202 1.44 41.18 9.40
N ALA A 203 2.12 41.93 8.55
CA ALA A 203 1.66 42.23 7.20
C ALA A 203 1.43 40.95 6.37
N TRP A 204 2.33 39.97 6.49
CA TRP A 204 2.16 38.67 5.83
C TRP A 204 0.95 37.87 6.34
N ILE A 205 0.59 37.98 7.62
CA ILE A 205 -0.61 37.34 8.17
C ILE A 205 -1.88 38.05 7.70
N GLU A 206 -1.86 39.38 7.56
CA GLU A 206 -3.02 40.15 7.10
C GLU A 206 -3.33 39.94 5.61
N GLU A 207 -2.36 39.48 4.82
CA GLU A 207 -2.55 39.10 3.40
C GLU A 207 -3.10 37.67 3.19
N LEU A 208 -3.24 36.87 4.26
CA LEU A 208 -3.79 35.50 4.23
C LEU A 208 -5.30 35.47 4.50
#